data_AF-A0A151B732-F1
#
_entry.id   AF-A0A151B732-F1
#
_cell.length_a   1.000
_cell.length_b   1.000
_cell.length_c   1.000
_cell.angle_alpha   90.00
_cell.angle_beta   90.00
_cell.angle_gamma   90.00
#
_symmetry.space_group_name_H-M   'P 1'
#
loop_
_entity.id
_entity.type
_entity.pdbx_description
1 polymer ?
#
loop_
_entity_poly.entity_id
_entity_poly.type
_entity_poly.pdbx_seq_one_letter_code
_entity_poly.pdbx_strand_id
1 'polypeptide(L)'
;MNDKLKEFLENLKLFFEGASDFNRKSRAILEKEAHDQMDNFILLCFADMLGLPLPTSYYALEILPYIADDLEYWQRRMLDRKSIWGEKWGDWDLDA
;
A
#
# COMPACT_ATOMS: atom_id res chain seq x y z
N MET A 1 -27.56 -38.27 2.23
CA MET A 1 -26.43 -38.47 1.29
C MET A 1 -26.30 -37.31 0.31
N ASN A 2 -27.40 -36.75 -0.21
CA ASN A 2 -27.37 -35.56 -1.09
C ASN A 2 -26.92 -34.25 -0.40
N ASP A 3 -27.26 -34.02 0.87
CA ASP A 3 -26.94 -32.74 1.53
C ASP A 3 -25.44 -32.55 1.78
N LYS A 4 -24.74 -33.58 2.27
CA LYS A 4 -23.28 -33.52 2.42
C LYS A 4 -22.54 -33.34 1.09
N LEU A 5 -23.11 -33.83 0.00
CA LEU A 5 -22.54 -33.70 -1.35
C LEU A 5 -22.71 -32.27 -1.87
N LYS A 6 -23.86 -31.63 -1.62
CA LYS A 6 -24.08 -30.21 -1.91
C LYS A 6 -23.15 -29.32 -1.08
N GLU A 7 -23.06 -29.57 0.21
CA GLU A 7 -22.19 -28.82 1.13
C GLU A 7 -20.71 -28.93 0.73
N PHE A 8 -20.28 -30.12 0.27
CA PHE A 8 -18.93 -30.32 -0.27
C PHE A 8 -18.69 -29.57 -1.59
N LEU A 9 -19.65 -29.60 -2.52
CA LEU A 9 -19.56 -28.87 -3.78
C LEU A 9 -19.56 -27.35 -3.57
N GLU A 10 -20.33 -26.86 -2.59
CA GLU A 10 -20.37 -25.45 -2.21
C GLU A 10 -19.04 -25.01 -1.61
N ASN A 11 -18.47 -25.79 -0.69
CA ASN A 11 -17.14 -25.54 -0.13
C ASN A 11 -16.04 -25.57 -1.20
N LEU A 12 -16.11 -26.48 -2.16
CA LEU A 12 -15.17 -26.52 -3.30
C LEU A 12 -15.32 -25.29 -4.20
N LYS A 13 -16.56 -24.86 -4.49
CA LYS A 13 -16.81 -23.66 -5.28
C LYS A 13 -16.23 -22.42 -4.60
N LEU A 14 -16.50 -22.26 -3.30
CA LEU A 14 -15.96 -21.16 -2.48
C LEU A 14 -14.42 -21.19 -2.42
N PHE A 15 -13.82 -22.38 -2.33
CA PHE A 15 -12.36 -22.52 -2.40
C PHE A 15 -11.78 -22.05 -3.73
N PHE A 16 -12.39 -22.43 -4.87
CA PHE A 16 -11.92 -21.99 -6.19
C PHE A 16 -12.17 -20.50 -6.43
N GLU A 17 -13.29 -19.97 -5.95
CA GLU A 17 -13.61 -18.54 -6.02
C GLU A 17 -12.59 -17.73 -5.21
N GLY A 18 -12.32 -18.12 -3.96
CA GLY A 18 -11.28 -17.52 -3.11
C GLY A 18 -9.87 -17.65 -3.69
N ALA A 19 -9.50 -18.81 -4.25
CA ALA A 19 -8.21 -19.02 -4.89
C ALA A 19 -8.03 -18.15 -6.15
N SER A 20 -9.10 -17.88 -6.88
CA SER A 20 -9.08 -17.02 -8.06
C SER A 20 -9.01 -15.53 -7.71
N ASP A 21 -9.73 -15.08 -6.68
CA ASP A 21 -9.79 -13.67 -6.26
C ASP A 21 -8.59 -13.26 -5.38
N PHE A 22 -7.91 -14.24 -4.76
CA PHE A 22 -6.68 -14.03 -3.98
C PHE A 22 -5.64 -13.22 -4.75
N ASN A 23 -5.45 -13.51 -6.03
CA ASN A 23 -4.44 -12.82 -6.84
C ASN A 23 -4.70 -11.32 -6.99
N ARG A 24 -5.96 -10.87 -7.01
CA ARG A 24 -6.27 -9.45 -7.18
C ARG A 24 -6.20 -8.71 -5.86
N LYS A 25 -6.83 -9.25 -4.82
CA LYS A 25 -6.89 -8.60 -3.49
C LYS A 25 -5.50 -8.53 -2.85
N SER A 26 -4.72 -9.61 -2.88
CA SER A 26 -3.37 -9.63 -2.30
C SER A 26 -2.41 -8.69 -3.03
N ARG A 27 -2.52 -8.54 -4.34
CA ARG A 27 -1.69 -7.59 -5.10
C ARG A 27 -1.98 -6.15 -4.73
N ALA A 28 -3.25 -5.78 -4.59
CA ALA A 28 -3.64 -4.44 -4.18
C ALA A 28 -3.14 -4.09 -2.76
N ILE A 29 -3.22 -5.05 -1.83
CA ILE A 29 -2.69 -4.88 -0.46
C ILE A 29 -1.17 -4.71 -0.48
N LEU A 30 -0.45 -5.55 -1.24
CA LEU A 30 1.00 -5.45 -1.37
C LEU A 30 1.44 -4.12 -2.00
N GLU A 31 0.74 -3.67 -3.04
CA GLU A 31 1.02 -2.40 -3.70
C GLU A 31 0.76 -1.22 -2.75
N LYS A 32 -0.33 -1.26 -1.98
CA LYS A 32 -0.60 -0.27 -0.93
C LYS A 32 0.53 -0.22 0.11
N GLU A 33 0.95 -1.37 0.63
CA GLU A 33 2.03 -1.42 1.61
C GLU A 33 3.36 -0.92 1.00
N ALA A 34 3.66 -1.28 -0.24
CA ALA A 34 4.84 -0.77 -0.94
C ALA A 34 4.81 0.76 -1.09
N HIS A 35 3.65 1.34 -1.42
CA HIS A 35 3.47 2.79 -1.46
C HIS A 35 3.64 3.42 -0.07
N ASP A 36 3.07 2.84 0.98
CA ASP A 36 3.22 3.34 2.36
C ASP A 36 4.70 3.37 2.80
N GLN A 37 5.47 2.32 2.46
CA GLN A 37 6.90 2.27 2.75
C GLN A 37 7.68 3.30 1.93
N MET A 38 7.36 3.45 0.64
CA MET A 38 7.99 4.46 -0.22
C MET A 38 7.69 5.88 0.26
N ASP A 39 6.45 6.16 0.68
CA ASP A 39 6.05 7.46 1.20
C ASP A 39 6.89 7.85 2.43
N ASN A 40 7.12 6.90 3.34
CA ASN A 40 7.97 7.10 4.51
C ASN A 40 9.44 7.30 4.14
N PHE A 41 9.94 6.53 3.16
CA PHE A 41 11.31 6.68 2.66
C PHE A 41 11.56 8.07 2.08
N ILE A 42 10.66 8.53 1.19
CA ILE A 42 10.74 9.88 0.61
C ILE A 42 10.69 10.94 1.70
N LEU A 43 9.80 10.79 2.69
CA LEU A 43 9.73 11.72 3.83
C LEU A 43 11.06 11.78 4.59
N LEU A 44 11.71 10.64 4.82
CA LEU A 44 12.98 10.57 5.56
C LEU A 44 14.15 11.15 4.76
N CYS A 45 14.18 10.98 3.44
CA CYS A 45 15.26 11.47 2.59
C CYS A 45 15.09 12.93 2.16
N PHE A 46 13.85 13.41 2.04
CA PHE A 46 13.51 14.71 1.45
C PHE A 46 12.62 15.58 2.35
N ALA A 47 12.67 15.38 3.68
CA ALA A 47 11.97 16.27 4.63
C ALA A 47 12.39 17.75 4.48
N ASP A 48 13.59 18.02 3.96
CA ASP A 48 14.09 19.35 3.64
C ASP A 48 13.18 20.11 2.68
N MET A 49 12.50 19.41 1.77
CA MET A 49 11.51 20.03 0.88
C MET A 49 10.33 20.62 1.65
N LEU A 50 10.07 20.13 2.86
CA LEU A 50 9.06 20.63 3.80
C LEU A 50 9.64 21.67 4.79
N GLY A 51 10.92 22.03 4.66
CA GLY A 51 11.61 23.01 5.51
C GLY A 51 12.27 22.42 6.76
N LEU A 52 12.35 21.09 6.89
CA LEU A 52 13.05 20.42 7.99
C LEU A 52 14.50 20.14 7.58
N PRO A 53 15.52 20.77 8.18
CA PRO A 53 16.90 20.57 7.73
C PRO A 53 17.43 19.19 8.13
N LEU A 54 17.75 18.35 7.15
CA LEU A 54 18.40 17.06 7.35
C LEU A 54 19.90 17.13 7.02
N PRO A 55 20.76 16.48 7.82
CA PRO A 55 22.20 16.42 7.54
C PRO A 55 22.53 15.53 6.32
N THR A 56 21.59 14.69 5.89
CA THR A 56 21.79 13.70 4.82
C THR A 56 21.36 14.20 3.44
N SER A 57 20.80 15.41 3.33
CA SER A 57 20.18 15.91 2.09
C SER A 57 21.14 15.96 0.92
N TYR A 58 22.41 16.27 1.17
CA TYR A 58 23.44 16.26 0.14
C TYR A 58 23.55 14.88 -0.54
N TYR A 59 23.54 13.80 0.24
CA TYR A 59 23.61 12.43 -0.26
C TYR A 59 22.28 11.96 -0.86
N ALA A 60 21.15 12.45 -0.33
CA ALA A 60 19.84 12.15 -0.88
C ALA A 60 19.66 12.67 -2.32
N LEU A 61 20.38 13.72 -2.72
CA LEU A 61 20.36 14.19 -4.10
C LEU A 61 20.89 13.17 -5.11
N GLU A 62 21.79 12.27 -4.70
CA GLU A 62 22.32 11.22 -5.57
C GLU A 62 21.26 10.19 -5.94
N ILE A 63 20.28 9.94 -5.05
CA ILE A 63 19.19 8.99 -5.30
C ILE A 63 18.04 9.63 -6.10
N LEU A 64 17.92 10.95 -6.10
CA LEU A 64 16.86 11.70 -6.77
C LEU A 64 16.53 11.24 -8.20
N PRO A 65 17.49 11.03 -9.13
CA PRO A 65 17.15 10.59 -10.49
C PRO A 65 16.50 9.20 -10.56
N TYR A 66 16.72 8.35 -9.56
CA TYR A 66 16.15 6.99 -9.53
C TYR A 66 14.73 6.95 -8.96
N ILE A 67 14.34 7.98 -8.21
CA ILE A 67 13.04 8.09 -7.54
C ILE A 67 12.23 9.27 -8.04
N ALA A 68 12.66 9.93 -9.13
CA ALA A 68 12.05 11.16 -9.61
C ALA A 68 10.56 10.99 -9.93
N ASP A 69 10.21 9.87 -10.59
CA ASP A 69 8.83 9.53 -10.92
C ASP A 69 8.04 9.21 -9.63
N ASP A 70 8.61 8.40 -8.74
CA ASP A 70 7.99 8.07 -7.43
C ASP A 70 7.73 9.32 -6.59
N LEU A 71 8.62 10.32 -6.66
CA LEU A 71 8.48 11.60 -5.99
C LEU A 71 7.30 12.40 -6.53
N GLU A 72 7.09 12.44 -7.85
CA GLU A 72 5.91 13.10 -8.44
C GLU A 72 4.61 12.38 -8.01
N TYR A 73 4.59 11.04 -8.07
CA TYR A 73 3.43 10.28 -7.62
C TYR A 73 3.15 10.46 -6.13
N TRP A 74 4.20 10.49 -5.30
CA TRP A 74 4.11 10.78 -3.88
C TRP A 74 3.51 12.15 -3.63
N GLN A 75 3.99 13.20 -4.31
CA GLN A 75 3.44 14.56 -4.18
C GLN A 75 1.93 14.57 -4.48
N ARG A 76 1.49 13.91 -5.55
CA ARG A 76 0.07 13.79 -5.90
C ARG A 76 -0.73 13.07 -4.81
N ARG A 77 -0.24 11.94 -4.29
CA ARG A 77 -0.90 11.19 -3.19
C ARG A 77 -0.99 12.01 -1.91
N MET A 78 0.07 12.74 -1.56
CA MET A 78 0.10 13.58 -0.36
C MET A 78 -0.86 14.77 -0.46
N LEU A 79 -1.05 15.35 -1.65
CA LEU A 79 -2.02 16.43 -1.87
C LEU A 79 -3.47 15.97 -1.61
N ASP A 80 -3.79 14.73 -1.98
CA ASP A 80 -5.13 14.15 -1.77
C ASP A 80 -5.32 13.60 -0.35
N ARG A 81 -4.23 13.39 0.40
CA ARG A 81 -4.25 12.82 1.76
C ARG A 81 -4.84 13.82 2.77
N LYS A 82 -5.98 13.45 3.36
CA LYS A 82 -6.69 14.29 4.35
C LYS A 82 -6.21 14.11 5.79
N SER A 83 -5.89 12.88 6.18
CA SER A 83 -5.50 12.56 7.56
C SER A 83 -4.75 11.23 7.62
N ILE A 84 -3.54 11.26 8.21
CA ILE A 84 -2.75 10.05 8.48
C ILE A 84 -3.50 9.11 9.44
N TRP A 85 -4.15 9.68 10.45
CA TRP A 85 -4.89 8.91 11.45
C TRP A 85 -6.12 8.23 10.85
N GLY A 86 -6.82 8.91 9.93
CA GLY A 86 -7.99 8.35 9.26
C GLY A 86 -7.63 7.17 8.36
N GLU A 87 -6.53 7.26 7.62
CA GLU A 87 -6.03 6.17 6.79
C GLU A 87 -5.56 4.98 7.63
N LYS A 88 -4.78 5.22 8.69
CA LYS A 88 -4.28 4.15 9.55
C LYS A 88 -5.42 3.46 10.30
N TRP A 89 -6.38 4.19 10.86
CA TRP A 89 -7.53 3.56 11.53
C TRP A 89 -8.39 2.73 10.59
N GLY A 90 -8.56 3.15 9.33
CA GLY A 90 -9.25 2.33 8.32
C GLY A 90 -8.48 1.06 7.90
N ASP A 91 -7.18 0.99 8.15
CA ASP A 91 -6.35 -0.20 7.90
C ASP A 91 -6.38 -1.19 9.09
N TRP A 92 -6.51 -0.67 10.32
CA TRP A 92 -6.64 -1.48 11.54
C TRP A 92 -8.04 -2.09 11.71
N ASP A 93 -9.08 -1.49 11.12
CA ASP A 93 -10.47 -1.95 11.18
C ASP A 93 -10.76 -2.98 10.08
N LEU A 94 -10.03 -4.10 10.10
CA LEU A 94 -10.04 -5.21 9.15
C LEU A 94 -11.45 -5.64 8.68
N ASP A 95 -11.97 -4.99 7.64
CA ASP A 95 -13.03 -5.52 6.79
C ASP A 95 -12.38 -6.48 5.76
N ALA A 96 -12.36 -7.76 6.15
CA ALA A 96 -12.08 -8.91 5.29
C ALA A 96 -13.15 -9.08 4.21
#